data_AF-A0A099FPW8-F1
#
_entry.id   AF-A0A099FPW8-F1
#
_cell.length_a   1.000
_cell.length_b   1.000
_cell.length_c   1.000
_cell.angle_alpha   90.00
_cell.angle_beta   90.00
_cell.angle_gamma   90.00
#
_symmetry.space_group_name_H-M   'P 1'
#
loop_
_entity.id
_entity.type
_entity.pdbx_description
1 polymer ?
#
loop_
_entity_poly.entity_id
_entity_poly.type
_entity_poly.pdbx_seq_one_letter_code
_entity_poly.pdbx_strand_id
1 'polypeptide(L)'
;MSISKSWLARVSVCVAVALSPVATTPAMADGKHQVAYETKSGRATRQATVQINPADLQCLSEALYFEARGEGVQGQQAVAEVILNRVDHPRFPKTVCGVVNQRGQFTYNKNARIREKGTYARVQRVAMAALAGAPRTLTNGATYFHARGVSPSWSKRFERTIRIGSHTFYRSDRRLASN
;
A
#
# COMPACT_ATOMS: atom_id res chain seq x y z
N MET A 1 50.70 65.49 36.39
CA MET A 1 50.13 64.74 37.53
C MET A 1 48.88 64.02 37.00
N SER A 2 49.00 62.80 36.47
CA SER A 2 48.89 61.49 37.14
C SER A 2 47.56 61.25 37.85
N ILE A 3 46.80 60.26 37.38
CA ILE A 3 45.86 59.30 38.02
C ILE A 3 45.17 58.60 36.83
N SER A 4 45.69 57.49 36.29
CA SER A 4 45.70 56.10 36.78
C SER A 4 44.43 55.29 36.48
N LYS A 5 44.63 54.30 35.60
CA LYS A 5 44.28 52.87 35.74
C LYS A 5 42.79 52.47 35.91
N SER A 6 42.30 51.89 34.80
CA SER A 6 41.74 50.53 34.69
C SER A 6 40.69 50.08 35.72
N TRP A 7 39.46 49.89 35.26
CA TRP A 7 38.56 48.87 35.80
C TRP A 7 37.93 48.04 34.66
N LEU A 8 38.19 46.74 34.76
CA LEU A 8 37.72 45.67 33.90
C LEU A 8 36.25 45.35 34.21
N ALA A 9 35.43 45.17 33.17
CA ALA A 9 34.22 44.37 33.29
C ALA A 9 34.19 43.36 32.13
N ARG A 10 34.59 42.13 32.45
CA ARG A 10 34.50 40.97 31.56
C ARG A 10 33.04 40.51 31.56
N VAL A 11 32.35 40.61 30.44
CA VAL A 11 31.07 39.92 30.25
C VAL A 11 31.39 38.54 29.68
N SER A 12 31.36 37.54 30.55
CA SER A 12 31.49 36.13 30.17
C SER A 12 30.11 35.66 29.72
N VAL A 13 29.90 35.51 28.41
CA VAL A 13 28.69 34.88 27.86
C VAL A 13 28.83 33.37 28.03
N CYS A 14 28.16 32.82 29.03
CA CYS A 14 27.97 31.38 29.15
C CYS A 14 26.90 30.94 28.13
N VAL A 15 27.33 30.35 27.01
CA VAL A 15 26.43 29.62 26.11
C VAL A 15 26.14 28.26 26.75
N ALA A 16 24.98 28.11 27.37
CA ALA A 16 24.50 26.82 27.83
C ALA A 16 24.01 26.01 26.61
N VAL A 17 24.84 25.09 26.12
CA VAL A 17 24.41 24.06 25.17
C VAL A 17 23.63 23.00 25.95
N ALA A 18 22.30 23.06 25.87
CA ALA A 18 21.44 22.02 26.41
C ALA A 18 21.58 20.75 25.55
N LEU A 19 22.43 19.82 25.98
CA LEU A 19 22.48 18.46 25.43
C LEU A 19 21.26 17.70 25.96
N SER A 20 20.27 17.49 25.11
CA SER A 20 19.16 16.59 25.41
C SER A 20 19.66 15.13 25.41
N PRO A 21 19.28 14.29 26.38
CA PRO A 21 19.63 12.88 26.36
C PRO A 21 18.85 12.19 25.23
N VAL A 22 19.56 11.58 24.28
CA VAL A 22 18.98 10.61 23.35
C VAL A 22 18.64 9.36 24.15
N ALA A 23 17.35 9.13 24.35
CA ALA A 23 16.85 7.89 24.91
C ALA A 23 17.04 6.76 23.88
N THR A 24 18.00 5.88 24.15
CA THR A 24 18.14 4.59 23.45
C THR A 24 17.07 3.64 23.96
N THR A 25 16.00 3.42 23.18
CA THR A 25 15.05 2.34 23.42
C THR A 25 15.53 1.03 22.78
N PRO A 26 15.46 -0.12 23.48
CA PRO A 26 15.85 -1.40 22.93
C PRO A 26 14.78 -1.94 21.97
N ALA A 27 15.23 -2.57 20.89
CA ALA A 27 14.41 -3.37 20.00
C ALA A 27 13.99 -4.67 20.70
N MET A 28 12.69 -4.99 20.69
CA MET A 28 12.20 -6.38 20.77
C MET A 28 10.97 -6.56 19.87
N ALA A 29 10.96 -7.70 19.19
CA ALA A 29 9.99 -8.13 18.21
C ALA A 29 8.72 -8.65 18.89
N ASP A 30 7.56 -8.31 18.34
CA ASP A 30 6.42 -9.22 18.19
C ASP A 30 5.45 -8.65 17.14
N GLY A 31 5.12 -9.49 16.15
CA GLY A 31 4.43 -9.11 14.93
C GLY A 31 2.95 -8.75 15.10
N LYS A 32 2.67 -7.51 15.49
CA LYS A 32 1.37 -6.86 15.26
C LYS A 32 1.59 -5.60 14.44
N HIS A 33 1.44 -5.70 13.12
CA HIS A 33 1.47 -4.52 12.26
C HIS A 33 0.15 -3.75 12.46
N GLN A 34 0.16 -2.81 13.40
CA GLN A 34 -0.92 -1.86 13.61
C GLN A 34 -0.65 -0.64 12.72
N VAL A 35 -1.53 -0.39 11.74
CA VAL A 35 -1.47 0.82 10.91
C VAL A 35 -2.56 1.76 11.40
N ALA A 36 -2.18 2.84 12.07
CA ALA A 36 -3.09 3.90 12.46
C ALA A 36 -3.41 4.76 11.22
N TYR A 37 -4.70 4.89 10.89
CA TYR A 37 -5.19 5.83 9.89
C TYR A 37 -5.79 7.04 10.60
N GLU A 38 -5.30 8.24 10.28
CA GLU A 38 -5.74 9.48 10.92
C GLU A 38 -6.88 10.11 10.11
N THR A 39 -8.12 9.99 10.60
CA THR A 39 -9.27 10.68 10.03
C THR A 39 -9.60 11.90 10.88
N LYS A 40 -9.52 13.10 10.29
CA LYS A 40 -10.02 14.34 10.89
C LYS A 40 -11.55 14.29 10.98
N SER A 41 -12.08 13.79 12.09
CA SER A 41 -13.46 14.04 12.51
C SER A 41 -13.59 13.86 14.02
N GLY A 42 -13.92 14.96 14.71
CA GLY A 42 -13.94 15.09 16.18
C GLY A 42 -15.11 14.38 16.86
N ARG A 43 -15.23 13.06 16.67
CA ARG A 43 -16.10 12.19 17.49
C ARG A 43 -15.23 11.06 18.01
N ALA A 44 -15.19 10.86 19.33
CA ALA A 44 -14.40 9.80 19.96
C ALA A 44 -14.76 8.44 19.33
N THR A 45 -13.95 8.01 18.37
CA THR A 45 -14.08 6.74 17.68
C THR A 45 -13.44 5.69 18.58
N ARG A 46 -14.21 4.68 18.99
CA ARG A 46 -13.61 3.40 19.39
C ARG A 46 -12.71 3.00 18.24
N GLN A 47 -11.40 2.97 18.45
CA GLN A 47 -10.44 2.46 17.48
C GLN A 47 -10.82 1.00 17.22
N ALA A 48 -11.65 0.76 16.22
CA ALA A 48 -11.93 -0.58 15.75
C ALA A 48 -10.61 -1.07 15.15
N THR A 49 -9.88 -1.88 15.91
CA THR A 49 -8.72 -2.59 15.39
C THR A 49 -9.21 -3.47 14.26
N VAL A 50 -8.92 -3.11 13.01
CA VAL A 50 -9.27 -3.94 11.87
C VAL A 50 -8.41 -5.20 11.96
N GLN A 51 -9.05 -6.33 12.26
CA GLN A 51 -8.37 -7.62 12.31
C GLN A 51 -8.14 -8.09 10.87
N ILE A 52 -6.88 -8.09 10.45
CA ILE A 52 -6.47 -8.57 9.12
C ILE A 52 -6.10 -10.04 9.23
N ASN A 53 -6.76 -10.89 8.46
CA ASN A 53 -6.41 -12.30 8.33
C ASN A 53 -5.00 -12.44 7.74
N PRO A 54 -4.05 -13.11 8.44
CA PRO A 54 -2.69 -13.29 7.94
C PRO A 54 -2.60 -13.99 6.59
N ALA A 55 -3.51 -14.95 6.32
CA ALA A 55 -3.54 -15.68 5.05
C ALA A 55 -3.94 -14.75 3.89
N ASP A 56 -4.95 -13.89 4.09
CA ASP A 56 -5.37 -12.93 3.07
C ASP A 56 -4.29 -11.87 2.82
N LEU A 57 -3.60 -11.42 3.88
CA LEU A 57 -2.46 -10.52 3.74
C LEU A 57 -1.34 -11.15 2.92
N GLN A 58 -1.02 -12.43 3.16
CA GLN A 58 -0.01 -13.15 2.39
C GLN A 58 -0.43 -13.28 0.93
N CYS A 59 -1.62 -13.82 0.65
CA CYS A 59 -2.13 -13.99 -0.71
C CYS A 59 -2.16 -12.68 -1.49
N LEU A 60 -2.65 -11.59 -0.87
CA LEU A 60 -2.70 -10.28 -1.53
C LEU A 60 -1.30 -9.72 -1.76
N SER A 61 -0.41 -9.81 -0.77
CA SER A 61 0.97 -9.29 -0.89
C SER A 61 1.75 -10.00 -2.00
N GLU A 62 1.62 -11.31 -2.09
CA GLU A 62 2.25 -12.13 -3.12
C GLU A 62 1.69 -11.79 -4.51
N ALA A 63 0.35 -11.67 -4.64
CA ALA A 63 -0.27 -11.25 -5.89
C ALA A 63 0.24 -9.85 -6.33
N LEU A 64 0.24 -8.87 -5.43
CA LEU A 64 0.76 -7.53 -5.73
C LEU A 64 2.25 -7.53 -6.09
N TYR A 65 3.04 -8.41 -5.46
CA TYR A 65 4.44 -8.55 -5.80
C TYR A 65 4.62 -9.02 -7.25
N PHE A 66 3.92 -10.08 -7.66
CA PHE A 66 4.12 -10.62 -9.01
C PHE A 66 3.46 -9.78 -10.11
N GLU A 67 2.36 -9.09 -9.81
CA GLU A 67 1.65 -8.27 -10.80
C GLU A 67 2.14 -6.82 -10.86
N ALA A 68 2.56 -6.24 -9.74
CA ALA A 68 2.70 -4.79 -9.60
C ALA A 68 3.95 -4.33 -8.84
N ARG A 69 4.96 -5.20 -8.62
CA ARG A 69 6.21 -4.79 -7.96
C ARG A 69 6.92 -3.63 -8.66
N GLY A 70 6.89 -3.60 -9.99
CA GLY A 70 7.48 -2.53 -10.81
C GLY A 70 6.64 -1.25 -10.90
N GLU A 71 5.42 -1.26 -10.36
CA GLU A 71 4.53 -0.10 -10.39
C GLU A 71 4.74 0.81 -9.17
N GLY A 72 4.35 2.08 -9.33
CA GLY A 72 4.19 3.02 -8.23
C GLY A 72 3.07 2.57 -7.27
N VAL A 73 3.00 3.20 -6.09
CA VAL A 73 2.02 2.85 -5.03
C VAL A 73 0.58 2.86 -5.56
N GLN A 74 0.20 3.84 -6.39
CA GLN A 74 -1.13 3.91 -6.98
C GLN A 74 -1.43 2.72 -7.91
N GLY A 75 -0.45 2.24 -8.67
CA GLY A 75 -0.63 1.05 -9.52
C GLY A 75 -0.81 -0.22 -8.68
N GLN A 76 -0.10 -0.33 -7.56
CA GLN A 76 -0.26 -1.44 -6.62
C GLN A 76 -1.63 -1.41 -5.94
N GLN A 77 -2.09 -0.23 -5.52
CA GLN A 77 -3.43 -0.04 -4.97
C GLN A 77 -4.51 -0.38 -5.99
N ALA A 78 -4.33 0.00 -7.27
CA ALA A 78 -5.27 -0.32 -8.34
C ALA A 78 -5.40 -1.84 -8.58
N VAL A 79 -4.29 -2.60 -8.54
CA VAL A 79 -4.36 -4.06 -8.62
C VAL A 79 -5.02 -4.67 -7.38
N ALA A 80 -4.73 -4.14 -6.18
CA ALA A 80 -5.38 -4.59 -4.95
C ALA A 80 -6.89 -4.35 -5.00
N GLU A 81 -7.31 -3.18 -5.50
CA GLU A 81 -8.70 -2.82 -5.71
C GLU A 81 -9.40 -3.80 -6.65
N VAL A 82 -8.79 -4.18 -7.78
CA VAL A 82 -9.37 -5.21 -8.68
C VAL A 82 -9.58 -6.54 -7.96
N ILE A 83 -8.62 -6.98 -7.15
CA ILE A 83 -8.73 -8.25 -6.41
C ILE A 83 -9.91 -8.19 -5.42
N LEU A 84 -10.04 -7.10 -4.67
CA LEU A 84 -11.13 -6.94 -3.71
C LEU A 84 -12.49 -6.73 -4.41
N ASN A 85 -12.52 -6.04 -5.55
CA ASN A 85 -13.73 -5.94 -6.38
C ASN A 85 -14.18 -7.31 -6.88
N ARG A 86 -13.25 -8.21 -7.20
CA ARG A 86 -13.59 -9.60 -7.53
C ARG A 86 -14.20 -10.32 -6.34
N VAL A 87 -13.61 -10.22 -5.14
CA VAL A 87 -14.17 -10.83 -3.92
C VAL A 87 -15.64 -10.42 -3.73
N ASP A 88 -15.93 -9.13 -3.91
CA ASP A 88 -17.29 -8.61 -3.77
C ASP A 88 -18.22 -9.07 -4.91
N HIS A 89 -17.69 -9.23 -6.12
CA HIS A 89 -18.48 -9.53 -7.30
C HIS A 89 -18.98 -11.01 -7.35
N PRO A 90 -20.26 -11.30 -7.64
CA PRO A 90 -20.85 -12.66 -7.55
C PRO A 90 -20.18 -13.75 -8.38
N ARG A 91 -19.56 -13.38 -9.51
CA ARG A 91 -18.90 -14.32 -10.44
C ARG A 91 -17.53 -14.84 -10.00
N PHE A 92 -16.98 -14.35 -8.90
CA PHE A 92 -15.64 -14.74 -8.44
C PHE A 92 -15.69 -15.36 -7.04
N PRO A 93 -14.62 -16.06 -6.63
CA PRO A 93 -14.48 -16.57 -5.27
C PRO A 93 -14.63 -15.48 -4.22
N LYS A 94 -15.14 -15.86 -3.05
CA LYS A 94 -15.49 -14.95 -1.95
C LYS A 94 -14.40 -14.75 -0.92
N THR A 95 -13.17 -15.14 -1.26
CA THR A 95 -11.99 -14.95 -0.41
C THR A 95 -10.84 -14.41 -1.25
N VAL A 96 -9.95 -13.64 -0.63
CA VAL A 96 -8.79 -13.04 -1.31
C VAL A 96 -7.91 -14.15 -1.88
N CYS A 97 -7.56 -15.14 -1.06
CA CYS A 97 -6.82 -16.30 -1.53
C CYS A 97 -7.57 -17.09 -2.61
N GLY A 98 -8.91 -17.16 -2.56
CA GLY A 98 -9.71 -17.80 -3.60
C GLY A 98 -9.56 -17.10 -4.95
N VAL A 99 -9.62 -15.76 -4.97
CA VAL A 99 -9.41 -14.94 -6.19
C VAL A 99 -7.98 -15.06 -6.70
N VAL A 100 -6.99 -14.94 -5.81
CA VAL A 100 -5.56 -14.98 -6.16
C VAL A 100 -5.16 -16.35 -6.75
N ASN A 101 -5.73 -17.44 -6.23
CA ASN A 101 -5.39 -18.80 -6.66
C ASN A 101 -6.20 -19.30 -7.87
N GLN A 102 -7.04 -18.46 -8.49
CA GLN A 102 -7.70 -18.84 -9.73
C GLN A 102 -6.67 -19.06 -10.85
N ARG A 103 -6.73 -20.23 -11.51
CA ARG A 103 -5.77 -20.63 -12.55
C ARG A 103 -5.71 -19.57 -13.67
N GLY A 104 -4.50 -19.11 -13.98
CA GLY A 104 -4.24 -18.18 -15.08
C GLY A 104 -4.63 -16.72 -14.82
N GLN A 105 -5.09 -16.37 -13.61
CA GLN A 105 -5.48 -14.99 -13.28
C GLN A 105 -4.34 -14.12 -12.76
N PHE A 106 -3.38 -14.74 -12.07
CA PHE A 106 -2.22 -14.09 -11.47
C PHE A 106 -0.98 -14.94 -11.69
N THR A 107 0.17 -14.31 -11.89
CA THR A 107 1.49 -14.96 -12.05
C THR A 107 2.03 -15.45 -10.71
N TYR A 108 1.13 -15.91 -9.84
CA TYR A 108 1.45 -16.44 -8.53
C TYR A 108 1.63 -17.95 -8.64
N ASN A 109 2.80 -18.41 -8.23
CA ASN A 109 3.11 -19.81 -7.99
C ASN A 109 3.50 -19.92 -6.51
N LYS A 110 3.00 -20.92 -5.80
CA LYS A 110 3.38 -21.21 -4.40
C LYS A 110 4.89 -21.38 -4.22
N ASN A 111 5.61 -21.73 -5.29
CA ASN A 111 7.07 -21.88 -5.32
C ASN A 111 7.81 -20.63 -5.83
N ALA A 112 7.10 -19.56 -6.18
CA ALA A 112 7.72 -18.34 -6.70
C ALA A 112 8.47 -17.62 -5.58
N ARG A 113 9.74 -17.29 -5.85
CA ARG A 113 10.63 -16.69 -4.85
C ARG A 113 10.51 -15.17 -4.85
N ILE A 114 10.24 -14.59 -3.69
CA ILE A 114 10.36 -13.16 -3.45
C ILE A 114 11.86 -12.83 -3.35
N ARG A 115 12.38 -12.10 -4.34
CA ARG A 115 13.81 -11.74 -4.41
C ARG A 115 14.12 -10.37 -3.81
N GLU A 116 13.17 -9.45 -3.92
CA GLU A 116 13.34 -8.05 -3.54
C GLU A 116 12.59 -7.75 -2.26
N LYS A 117 13.26 -7.91 -1.11
CA LYS A 117 12.64 -7.73 0.22
C LYS A 117 12.08 -6.32 0.43
N GLY A 118 12.79 -5.28 -0.02
CA GLY A 118 12.33 -3.89 0.08
C GLY A 118 11.05 -3.63 -0.72
N THR A 119 11.00 -4.13 -1.96
CA THR A 119 9.80 -4.07 -2.81
C THR A 119 8.64 -4.86 -2.20
N TYR A 120 8.94 -6.03 -1.61
CA TYR A 120 7.94 -6.84 -0.92
C TYR A 120 7.32 -6.12 0.29
N ALA A 121 8.15 -5.48 1.12
CA ALA A 121 7.66 -4.70 2.27
C ALA A 121 6.76 -3.53 1.83
N ARG A 122 7.03 -2.93 0.66
CA ARG A 122 6.16 -1.89 0.09
C ARG A 122 4.80 -2.45 -0.36
N VAL A 123 4.78 -3.53 -1.14
CA VAL A 123 3.50 -4.14 -1.57
C VAL A 123 2.71 -4.67 -0.38
N GLN A 124 3.37 -5.21 0.65
CA GLN A 124 2.71 -5.70 1.85
C GLN A 124 2.02 -4.58 2.63
N ARG A 125 2.62 -3.38 2.70
CA ARG A 125 1.95 -2.20 3.29
C ARG A 125 0.71 -1.79 2.48
N VAL A 126 0.78 -1.85 1.15
CA VAL A 126 -0.38 -1.59 0.29
C VAL A 126 -1.48 -2.63 0.51
N ALA A 127 -1.11 -3.91 0.58
CA ALA A 127 -2.04 -5.01 0.86
C ALA A 127 -2.72 -4.84 2.22
N MET A 128 -1.95 -4.48 3.26
CA MET A 128 -2.47 -4.18 4.59
C MET A 128 -3.50 -3.06 4.56
N ALA A 129 -3.18 -1.93 3.91
CA ALA A 129 -4.10 -0.81 3.81
C ALA A 129 -5.38 -1.18 3.05
N ALA A 130 -5.26 -1.94 1.96
CA ALA A 130 -6.41 -2.41 1.19
C ALA A 130 -7.33 -3.32 2.03
N LEU A 131 -6.76 -4.29 2.78
CA LEU A 131 -7.52 -5.17 3.68
C LEU A 131 -8.09 -4.43 4.90
N ALA A 132 -7.44 -3.35 5.32
CA ALA A 132 -7.95 -2.46 6.36
C ALA A 132 -9.13 -1.60 5.92
N GLY A 133 -9.56 -1.70 4.65
CA GLY A 133 -10.70 -0.93 4.12
C GLY A 133 -10.32 0.41 3.50
N ALA A 134 -9.09 0.56 3.00
CA ALA A 134 -8.72 1.75 2.23
C ALA A 134 -9.71 1.99 1.05
N PRO A 135 -10.00 3.26 0.70
CA PRO A 135 -10.92 3.58 -0.39
C PRO A 135 -10.53 2.91 -1.71
N ARG A 136 -11.56 2.45 -2.43
CA ARG A 136 -11.45 1.74 -3.72
C ARG A 136 -12.04 2.58 -4.85
N THR A 137 -11.33 3.65 -5.22
CA THR A 137 -11.79 4.66 -6.18
C THR A 137 -10.89 4.81 -7.40
N LEU A 138 -9.83 4.01 -7.52
CA LEU A 138 -8.81 4.21 -8.55
C LEU A 138 -9.23 3.63 -9.90
N THR A 139 -9.96 2.51 -9.90
CA THR A 139 -10.16 1.71 -11.11
C THR A 139 -11.53 1.87 -11.76
N ASN A 140 -12.40 2.70 -11.15
CA ASN A 140 -13.82 2.80 -11.49
C ASN A 140 -14.52 1.44 -11.48
N GLY A 141 -14.27 0.63 -10.45
CA GLY A 141 -14.90 -0.69 -10.28
C GLY A 141 -14.43 -1.74 -11.30
N ALA A 142 -13.17 -1.67 -11.72
CA ALA A 142 -12.63 -2.68 -12.63
C ALA A 142 -12.52 -4.05 -11.93
N THR A 143 -12.74 -5.10 -12.70
CA THR A 143 -12.52 -6.50 -12.27
C THR A 143 -11.49 -7.21 -13.15
N TYR A 144 -10.91 -6.53 -14.15
CA TYR A 144 -9.90 -7.06 -15.05
C TYR A 144 -8.84 -5.99 -15.33
N PHE A 145 -7.62 -6.43 -15.60
CA PHE A 145 -6.55 -5.55 -16.09
C PHE A 145 -5.57 -6.36 -16.93
N HIS A 146 -4.72 -5.66 -17.68
CA HIS A 146 -3.53 -6.24 -18.30
C HIS A 146 -2.37 -5.25 -18.27
N ALA A 147 -1.14 -5.78 -18.24
CA ALA A 147 0.08 -5.00 -18.38
C ALA A 147 0.32 -4.58 -19.84
N ARG A 148 1.10 -3.52 -20.02
CA ARG A 148 1.51 -3.05 -21.35
C ARG A 148 2.25 -4.15 -22.11
N GLY A 149 1.94 -4.31 -23.39
CA GLY A 149 2.55 -5.33 -24.25
C GLY A 149 1.81 -6.67 -24.25
N VAL A 150 0.72 -6.80 -23.48
CA VAL A 150 -0.18 -7.96 -23.51
C VAL A 150 -1.52 -7.53 -24.08
N SER A 151 -2.08 -8.31 -25.00
CA SER A 151 -3.37 -8.02 -25.65
C SER A 151 -4.34 -9.21 -25.55
N PRO A 152 -5.00 -9.39 -24.40
CA PRO A 152 -5.94 -10.51 -24.23
C PRO A 152 -7.23 -10.29 -25.02
N SER A 153 -7.81 -11.35 -25.57
CA SER A 153 -8.99 -11.28 -26.44
C SER A 153 -10.22 -10.64 -25.78
N TRP A 154 -10.39 -10.84 -24.47
CA TRP A 154 -11.48 -10.21 -23.70
C TRP A 154 -11.39 -8.68 -23.65
N SER A 155 -10.19 -8.09 -23.81
CA SER A 155 -10.01 -6.63 -23.73
C SER A 155 -10.72 -5.85 -24.84
N LYS A 156 -11.07 -6.54 -25.94
CA LYS A 156 -11.88 -5.98 -27.03
C LYS A 156 -13.37 -5.90 -26.70
N ARG A 157 -13.83 -6.71 -25.73
CA ARG A 157 -15.26 -6.86 -25.39
C ARG A 157 -15.63 -6.14 -24.10
N PHE A 158 -14.67 -5.88 -23.22
CA PHE A 158 -14.89 -5.23 -21.93
C PHE A 158 -14.68 -3.72 -22.04
N GLU A 159 -15.46 -2.96 -21.28
CA GLU A 159 -15.29 -1.51 -21.19
C GLU A 159 -13.96 -1.19 -20.52
N ARG A 160 -13.12 -0.40 -21.19
CA ARG A 160 -11.88 0.13 -20.62
C ARG A 160 -12.23 1.25 -19.66
N THR A 161 -11.82 1.14 -18.40
CA THR A 161 -12.16 2.13 -17.37
C THR A 161 -11.09 3.21 -17.21
N ILE A 162 -9.84 2.81 -17.05
CA ILE A 162 -8.71 3.71 -16.81
C ILE A 162 -7.38 3.02 -17.14
N ARG A 163 -6.32 3.82 -17.31
CA ARG A 163 -4.93 3.35 -17.36
C ARG A 163 -4.14 3.97 -16.21
N ILE A 164 -3.48 3.14 -15.40
CA ILE A 164 -2.64 3.57 -14.27
C ILE A 164 -1.29 2.85 -14.40
N GLY A 165 -0.22 3.63 -14.48
CA GLY A 165 1.12 3.11 -14.71
C GLY A 165 1.21 2.28 -16.00
N SER A 166 1.72 1.05 -15.91
CA SER A 166 1.79 0.17 -17.07
C SER A 166 0.48 -0.59 -17.35
N HIS A 167 -0.50 -0.56 -16.44
CA HIS A 167 -1.73 -1.35 -16.49
C HIS A 167 -2.92 -0.60 -17.10
N THR A 168 -3.72 -1.33 -17.89
CA THR A 168 -5.02 -0.87 -18.37
C THR A 168 -6.12 -1.71 -17.71
N PHE A 169 -7.15 -1.05 -17.16
CA PHE A 169 -8.20 -1.64 -16.33
C PHE A 169 -9.55 -1.69 -17.07
N TYR A 170 -10.37 -2.70 -16.74
CA TYR A 170 -11.60 -3.02 -17.47
C TYR A 170 -12.74 -3.52 -16.57
N ARG A 171 -13.97 -3.28 -17.04
CA ARG A 171 -15.23 -3.77 -16.45
C ARG A 171 -15.99 -4.66 -17.44
N SER A 172 -16.55 -5.77 -16.95
CA SER A 172 -17.19 -6.80 -17.80
C SER A 172 -18.71 -6.78 -17.85
N ASP A 173 -19.37 -5.98 -17.03
CA ASP A 173 -20.83 -5.80 -17.00
C ASP A 173 -21.33 -5.00 -18.21
N ARG A 174 -20.53 -4.07 -18.73
CA ARG A 174 -20.78 -3.31 -19.95
C ARG A 174 -19.97 -3.91 -21.09
N ARG A 175 -20.54 -4.92 -21.75
CA ARG A 175 -19.94 -5.46 -22.99
C ARG A 175 -20.10 -4.43 -24.11
N LEU A 176 -18.99 -4.03 -24.70
CA LEU A 176 -19.00 -3.31 -25.96
C LEU A 176 -19.54 -4.27 -27.03
N ALA A 177 -20.51 -3.83 -27.83
CA ALA A 177 -21.05 -4.64 -28.92
C ALA A 177 -19.89 -5.07 -29.83
N SER A 178 -19.79 -6.37 -30.11
CA SER A 178 -18.87 -6.87 -31.13
C SER A 178 -19.40 -6.40 -32.48
N ASN A 179 -18.68 -5.51 -33.16
CA ASN A 179 -18.93 -5.16 -34.56
C ASN A 179 -18.41 -6.28 -35.47
#